data_AF-A0A8T4VR44-F1
#
_entry.id   AF-A0A8T4VR44-F1
#
_cell.length_a   1.000
_cell.length_b   1.000
_cell.length_c   1.000
_cell.angle_alpha   90.00
_cell.angle_beta   90.00
_cell.angle_gamma   90.00
#
_symmetry.space_group_name_H-M   'P 1'
#
loop_
_entity.id
_entity.type
_entity.pdbx_description
1 polymer ?
#
loop_
_entity_poly.entity_id
_entity_poly.type
_entity_poly.pdbx_seq_one_letter_code
_entity_poly.pdbx_strand_id
1 'polypeptide(L)' 'MTQALIKLDENINRVLKMVKAKYDLKDKSETIEFIVKKYVEYENEPELKPEFIEKINKIKKEKSIRVDDFAKRYGLDV' A
#
# COMPACT_ATOMS: atom_id res chain seq x y z
N MET A 1 16.36 21.44 4.44
CA MET A 1 16.98 20.15 4.06
C MET A 1 17.59 19.54 5.30
N THR A 2 17.32 18.27 5.54
CA THR A 2 17.86 17.54 6.70
C THR A 2 18.79 16.46 6.16
N GLN A 3 20.00 16.34 6.70
CA GLN A 3 20.95 15.30 6.32
C GLN A 3 20.94 14.18 7.37
N ALA A 4 20.95 12.94 6.92
CA ALA A 4 20.99 11.77 7.79
C ALA A 4 22.04 10.78 7.27
N LEU A 5 22.79 10.16 8.18
CA LEU A 5 23.73 9.11 7.87
C LEU A 5 23.08 7.78 8.24
N ILE A 6 22.85 6.93 7.24
CA ILE A 6 22.16 5.65 7.41
C ILE A 6 23.06 4.50 6.99
N LYS A 7 22.98 3.39 7.73
CA LYS A 7 23.66 2.14 7.36
C LYS A 7 22.65 1.23 6.68
N LEU A 8 22.94 0.86 5.44
CA LEU A 8 22.10 -0.04 4.63
C LEU A 8 22.85 -1.35 4.44
N ASP A 9 22.13 -2.46 4.47
CA ASP A 9 22.71 -3.73 4.03
C ASP A 9 22.88 -3.74 2.50
N GLU A 10 23.66 -4.71 2.03
CA GLU A 10 24.03 -4.82 0.63
C GLU A 10 22.83 -5.09 -0.29
N ASN A 11 21.86 -5.87 0.17
CA ASN A 11 20.66 -6.19 -0.59
C ASN A 11 19.77 -4.95 -0.76
N ILE A 12 19.51 -4.20 0.31
CA ILE A 12 18.75 -2.94 0.21
C ILE A 12 19.44 -1.96 -0.75
N ASN A 13 20.77 -1.83 -0.68
CA ASN A 13 21.51 -0.95 -1.57
C ASN A 13 21.38 -1.38 -3.06
N ARG A 14 21.30 -2.68 -3.33
CA ARG A 14 21.05 -3.21 -4.68
C ARG A 14 19.63 -2.89 -5.15
N VAL A 15 18.62 -3.08 -4.28
CA VAL A 15 17.23 -2.73 -4.58
C VAL A 15 17.08 -1.25 -4.88
N LEU A 16 17.69 -0.38 -4.07
CA LEU A 16 17.67 1.07 -4.32
C LEU A 16 18.26 1.43 -5.69
N LYS A 17 19.36 0.79 -6.11
CA LYS A 17 19.93 1.01 -7.44
C LYS A 17 18.96 0.60 -8.57
N MET A 18 18.25 -0.52 -8.41
CA MET A 18 17.25 -0.96 -9.38
C MET A 18 16.07 0.00 -9.46
N VAL A 19 15.55 0.46 -8.32
CA VAL A 19 14.46 1.46 -8.27
C VAL A 19 14.92 2.77 -8.90
N LYS A 20 16.11 3.26 -8.55
CA LYS A 20 16.71 4.46 -9.14
C LYS A 20 16.72 4.37 -10.66
N ALA A 21 17.24 3.27 -11.22
CA ALA A 21 17.32 3.07 -12.66
C ALA A 21 15.93 2.92 -13.32
N LYS A 22 15.01 2.22 -12.67
CA LYS A 22 13.65 2.00 -13.19
C LYS A 22 12.85 3.30 -13.35
N TYR A 23 13.03 4.25 -12.44
CA TYR A 23 12.30 5.51 -12.42
C TYR A 23 13.16 6.72 -12.84
N ASP A 24 14.35 6.46 -13.39
CA ASP A 24 15.31 7.48 -13.84
C ASP A 24 15.60 8.58 -12.80
N LEU A 25 15.77 8.17 -11.54
CA LEU A 25 15.98 9.08 -10.42
C LEU A 25 17.45 9.52 -10.36
N LYS A 26 17.70 10.76 -9.92
CA LYS A 26 19.02 11.42 -9.91
C LYS A 26 19.99 10.76 -8.94
N ASP A 27 19.55 10.53 -7.71
CA ASP A 27 20.40 10.01 -6.63
C ASP A 27 19.65 9.09 -5.66
N LYS A 28 20.39 8.55 -4.68
CA LYS A 28 19.84 7.63 -3.69
C LYS A 28 18.89 8.34 -2.72
N SER A 29 19.09 9.61 -2.42
CA SER A 29 18.22 10.37 -1.52
C SER A 29 16.85 10.56 -2.17
N GLU A 30 16.81 10.97 -3.43
CA GLU A 30 15.58 11.06 -4.21
C GLU A 30 14.88 9.70 -4.34
N THR A 31 15.66 8.61 -4.49
CA THR A 31 15.12 7.25 -4.50
C THR A 31 14.45 6.88 -3.18
N ILE A 32 15.07 7.22 -2.05
CA ILE A 32 14.50 6.97 -0.72
C ILE A 32 13.23 7.80 -0.54
N GLU A 33 13.23 9.09 -0.90
CA GLU A 33 12.04 9.93 -0.83
C GLU A 33 10.89 9.39 -1.69
N PHE A 34 11.19 8.94 -2.90
CA PHE A 34 10.21 8.32 -3.79
C PHE A 34 9.57 7.08 -3.15
N ILE A 35 10.39 6.19 -2.58
CA ILE A 35 9.92 4.97 -1.91
C ILE A 35 9.07 5.32 -0.69
N VAL A 36 9.49 6.28 0.13
CA VAL A 36 8.73 6.69 1.32
C VAL A 36 7.37 7.28 0.92
N LYS A 37 7.33 8.13 -0.12
CA LYS A 37 6.05 8.65 -0.66
C LYS A 37 5.15 7.51 -1.12
N LYS A 38 5.69 6.55 -1.86
CA LYS A 38 4.94 5.36 -2.31
C LYS A 38 4.46 4.50 -1.15
N TYR A 39 5.25 4.36 -0.10
CA TYR A 39 4.83 3.66 1.11
C TYR A 39 3.68 4.38 1.82
N VAL A 40 3.74 5.71 1.94
CA VAL A 40 2.64 6.50 2.51
C VAL A 40 1.38 6.39 1.66
N GLU A 41 1.49 6.45 0.32
CA GLU A 41 0.37 6.20 -0.58
C GLU A 41 -0.23 4.80 -0.34
N TYR A 42 0.62 3.76 -0.34
CA TYR A 42 0.24 2.37 -0.09
C TYR A 42 -0.45 2.16 1.26
N GLU A 43 0.06 2.74 2.35
CA GLU A 43 -0.57 2.66 3.69
C GLU A 43 -1.91 3.40 3.76
N ASN A 44 -2.07 4.45 2.95
CA ASN A 44 -3.32 5.20 2.87
C ASN A 44 -4.37 4.51 1.98
N GLU A 45 -3.99 3.52 1.18
CA GLU A 45 -4.93 2.73 0.39
C GLU A 45 -5.84 1.92 1.34
N PRO A 46 -7.16 2.17 1.34
CA PRO A 46 -8.09 1.61 2.33
C PRO A 46 -8.15 0.07 2.29
N GLU A 47 -7.84 -0.54 1.14
CA GLU A 47 -7.84 -1.98 0.93
C GLU A 47 -6.66 -2.70 1.60
N LEU A 48 -5.60 -1.97 1.91
CA LEU A 48 -4.35 -2.50 2.47
C LEU A 48 -4.21 -2.22 3.97
N LYS A 49 -5.14 -1.45 4.54
CA LYS A 49 -5.19 -1.22 5.99
C LYS A 49 -5.38 -2.55 6.71
N PRO A 50 -4.61 -2.81 7.79
CA PRO A 50 -4.75 -4.05 8.58
C PRO A 50 -6.19 -4.31 9.04
N GLU A 51 -6.91 -3.25 9.39
CA GLU A 51 -8.33 -3.31 9.79
C GLU A 51 -9.24 -3.82 8.66
N PHE A 52 -8.99 -3.41 7.41
CA PHE A 52 -9.74 -3.86 6.25
C PHE A 52 -9.44 -5.33 5.95
N ILE A 53 -8.17 -5.73 6.01
CA ILE A 53 -7.76 -7.13 5.85
C ILE A 53 -8.44 -8.01 6.91
N GLU A 54 -8.48 -7.56 8.17
CA GLU A 54 -9.16 -8.28 9.25
C GLU A 54 -10.66 -8.41 8.98
N LYS A 55 -11.32 -7.31 8.55
CA LYS A 55 -12.75 -7.30 8.19
C LYS A 55 -13.05 -8.28 7.05
N ILE A 56 -12.25 -8.27 5.99
CA ILE A 56 -12.43 -9.19 4.85
C ILE A 56 -12.21 -10.64 5.28
N ASN A 57 -11.21 -10.92 6.13
CA ASN A 57 -10.98 -12.27 6.65
C ASN A 57 -12.11 -12.78 7.54
N LYS A 58 -12.81 -11.89 8.26
CA LYS A 58 -14.04 -12.24 8.99
C LYS A 58 -15.17 -12.58 8.01
N ILE A 59 -15.43 -11.70 7.04
CA ILE A 59 -16.48 -11.89 6.02
C ILE A 59 -16.28 -13.20 5.23
N LYS A 60 -15.03 -13.54 4.87
CA LYS A 60 -14.69 -14.79 4.17
C LYS A 60 -15.13 -16.07 4.89
N LYS A 61 -15.26 -16.02 6.22
CA LYS A 61 -15.68 -17.17 7.04
C LYS A 61 -17.20 -17.27 7.16
N GLU A 62 -17.93 -16.22 6.81
CA GLU A 62 -19.38 -16.19 6.84
C GLU A 62 -19.97 -16.93 5.64
N LYS A 63 -21.18 -17.49 5.79
CA LYS A 63 -21.87 -18.12 4.68
C LYS A 63 -22.32 -17.06 3.69
N SER A 64 -22.05 -17.30 2.40
CA SER A 64 -22.63 -16.48 1.35
C SER A 64 -24.15 -16.63 1.36
N ILE A 65 -24.83 -15.51 1.17
CA ILE A 65 -26.27 -15.44 1.06
C ILE A 65 -26.63 -14.95 -0.33
N ARG A 66 -27.72 -15.47 -0.88
CA ARG A 66 -28.29 -14.91 -2.10
C ARG A 66 -29.01 -13.63 -1.75
N VAL A 67 -28.71 -12.56 -2.47
CA VAL A 67 -29.37 -11.26 -2.34
C VAL A 67 -30.08 -10.99 -3.65
N ASP A 68 -31.42 -11.00 -3.61
CA ASP A 68 -32.24 -10.80 -4.80
C ASP A 68 -32.34 -9.32 -5.20
N ASP A 69 -32.31 -8.42 -4.22
CA ASP A 69 -32.27 -6.97 -4.42
C ASP A 69 -31.25 -6.35 -3.45
N PHE A 70 -30.13 -5.91 -4.01
CA PHE A 70 -29.02 -5.34 -3.25
C PHE A 70 -29.37 -3.96 -2.69
N ALA A 71 -29.99 -3.11 -3.52
CA ALA A 71 -30.31 -1.73 -3.16
C ALA A 71 -31.32 -1.69 -2.01
N LYS A 72 -32.39 -2.48 -2.11
CA LYS A 72 -33.40 -2.58 -1.06
C LYS A 72 -32.84 -3.13 0.24
N ARG A 73 -31.95 -4.14 0.17
CA ARG A 73 -31.38 -4.77 1.36
C ARG A 73 -30.44 -3.84 2.13
N TYR A 74 -29.67 -3.03 1.42
CA TYR A 74 -28.68 -2.13 2.01
C TYR A 74 -29.14 -0.67 2.10
N GLY A 75 -30.41 -0.39 1.75
CA GLY A 75 -31.01 0.94 1.85
C GLY A 75 -30.31 1.98 0.99
N LEU A 76 -29.83 1.57 -0.20
CA LEU A 76 -29.17 2.48 -1.13
C LEU A 76 -30.23 3.24 -1.91
N ASP A 77 -30.19 4.58 -1.88
CA ASP A 77 -30.91 5.42 -2.82
C ASP A 77 -30.21 5.31 -4.18
N VAL A 78 -30.70 4.40 -5.03
CA VAL A 78 -30.33 4.26 -6.45
C VAL A 78 -31.52 4.49 -7.34
#